data_AF-A0A0A1DGE1-F1
#
_entry.id   AF-A0A0A1DGE1-F1
#
_cell.length_a   1.000
_cell.length_b   1.000
_cell.length_c   1.000
_cell.angle_alpha   90.00
_cell.angle_beta   90.00
_cell.angle_gamma   90.00
#
_symmetry.space_group_name_H-M   'P 1'
#
loop_
_entity.id
_entity.type
_entity.pdbx_description
1 polymer ?
#
loop_
_entity_poly.entity_id
_entity_poly.type
_entity_poly.pdbx_seq_one_letter_code
_entity_poly.pdbx_strand_id
1 'polypeptide(L)'
;MGRAPAPEGPPELTAPELRTRLRRARARARRLQAELADLRARYDGPSHQAQLTAAWREWRHVRTAGGVEEGRQFDNKLVSYAFAQSHGVAFPALHGRWESLDDVDPVALAAAPESAFLKAAHGAAALGVVATDDAAEIASALSRWRTLARPTELRLDPPVIAPPYFTEERLRPEGELLLDIKVFAFYGEVAQVLLLAVPDYRDRSANRMRVLGPDGADLGPVVTTAPIDPDLPVPRHLAEIVDVARRLSLALRRPFVRLDFYDTGDRALLGEITPMPGNVNRYVRAHDAFLGEHWERSRGRMRADVAAGLDPRVVWGPGPRELVFRDASPWRPGELAHR
;
A
#
# COMPACT_ATOMS: atom_id res chain seq x y z
N MET A 1 37.96 -72.06 2.95
CA MET A 1 37.29 -70.75 2.72
C MET A 1 35.79 -70.98 2.79
N GLY A 2 35.14 -70.67 3.91
CA GLY A 2 33.69 -70.79 4.05
C GLY A 2 32.99 -69.66 3.31
N ARG A 3 32.02 -70.00 2.44
CA ARG A 3 31.14 -69.00 1.79
C ARG A 3 30.27 -68.35 2.88
N ALA A 4 30.27 -67.02 2.92
CA ALA A 4 29.33 -66.25 3.72
C ALA A 4 27.88 -66.60 3.30
N PRO A 5 26.95 -66.75 4.25
CA PRO A 5 25.55 -66.98 3.92
C PRO A 5 24.98 -65.81 3.12
N ALA A 6 24.16 -66.12 2.12
CA ALA A 6 23.46 -65.13 1.33
C ALA A 6 22.62 -64.23 2.26
N PRO A 7 22.57 -62.91 2.01
CA PRO A 7 21.75 -62.02 2.82
C PRO A 7 20.30 -62.50 2.78
N GLU A 8 19.71 -62.73 3.95
CA GLU A 8 18.30 -63.09 4.09
C GLU A 8 17.46 -62.05 3.33
N GLY A 9 16.69 -62.53 2.35
CA GLY A 9 15.70 -61.71 1.69
C GLY A 9 14.73 -61.12 2.72
N PRO A 10 14.11 -59.96 2.44
CA PRO A 10 13.19 -59.35 3.38
C PRO A 10 12.11 -60.37 3.79
N PRO A 11 11.71 -60.43 5.07
CA PRO A 11 10.79 -61.45 5.56
C PRO A 11 9.47 -61.43 4.77
N GLU A 12 9.01 -62.61 4.36
CA GLU A 12 7.71 -62.77 3.70
C GLU A 12 6.60 -62.33 4.65
N LEU A 13 5.84 -61.33 4.24
CA LEU A 13 4.73 -60.80 5.02
C LEU A 13 3.52 -61.71 4.88
N THR A 14 2.90 -62.02 5.99
CA THR A 14 1.65 -62.77 6.03
C THR A 14 0.50 -61.97 5.40
N ALA A 15 -0.55 -62.65 4.91
CA ALA A 15 -1.71 -61.98 4.33
C ALA A 15 -2.38 -60.92 5.24
N PRO A 16 -2.50 -61.12 6.58
CA PRO A 16 -2.97 -60.08 7.50
C PRO A 16 -2.05 -58.84 7.57
N GLU A 17 -0.73 -59.03 7.52
CA GLU A 17 0.25 -57.94 7.52
C GLU A 17 0.20 -57.14 6.23
N LEU A 18 0.06 -57.82 5.09
CA LEU A 18 -0.15 -57.20 3.78
C LEU A 18 -1.44 -56.36 3.76
N ARG A 19 -2.55 -56.89 4.29
CA ARG A 19 -3.82 -56.13 4.41
C ARG A 19 -3.67 -54.88 5.29
N THR A 20 -2.96 -54.99 6.40
CA THR A 20 -2.71 -53.86 7.31
C THR A 20 -1.81 -52.80 6.67
N ARG A 21 -0.73 -53.20 5.98
CA ARG A 21 0.13 -52.28 5.24
C ARG A 21 -0.64 -51.58 4.12
N LEU A 22 -1.46 -52.30 3.36
CA LEU A 22 -2.29 -51.73 2.30
C LEU A 22 -3.29 -50.70 2.85
N ARG A 23 -3.94 -50.99 3.99
CA ARG A 23 -4.84 -50.03 4.65
C ARG A 23 -4.10 -48.75 5.06
N ARG A 24 -2.91 -48.88 5.68
CA ARG A 24 -2.08 -47.72 6.06
C ARG A 24 -1.61 -46.92 4.85
N ALA A 25 -1.17 -47.59 3.79
CA ALA A 25 -0.75 -46.95 2.55
C ALA A 25 -1.92 -46.18 1.91
N ARG A 26 -3.12 -46.76 1.84
CA ARG A 26 -4.33 -46.09 1.33
C ARG A 26 -4.74 -44.89 2.18
N ALA A 27 -4.62 -44.96 3.50
CA ALA A 27 -4.90 -43.84 4.39
C ALA A 27 -3.89 -42.70 4.19
N ARG A 28 -2.59 -43.03 4.09
CA ARG A 28 -1.53 -42.06 3.79
C ARG A 28 -1.72 -41.41 2.42
N ALA A 29 -2.06 -42.19 1.39
CA ALA A 29 -2.32 -41.67 0.05
C ALA A 29 -3.49 -40.68 0.04
N ARG A 30 -4.60 -41.01 0.72
CA ARG A 30 -5.75 -40.09 0.86
C ARG A 30 -5.36 -38.79 1.57
N ARG A 31 -4.57 -38.88 2.65
CA ARG A 31 -4.07 -37.69 3.35
C ARG A 31 -3.21 -36.82 2.45
N LEU A 32 -2.25 -37.41 1.73
CA LEU A 32 -1.38 -36.68 0.80
C LEU A 32 -2.16 -36.08 -0.37
N GLN A 33 -3.19 -36.76 -0.88
CA GLN A 33 -4.07 -36.21 -1.91
C GLN A 33 -4.87 -35.01 -1.39
N ALA A 34 -5.37 -35.06 -0.16
CA ALA A 34 -6.03 -33.92 0.48
C ALA A 34 -5.06 -32.75 0.71
N GLU A 35 -3.83 -33.03 1.19
CA GLU A 35 -2.79 -32.02 1.36
C GLU A 35 -2.36 -31.40 0.02
N LEU A 36 -2.27 -32.20 -1.05
CA LEU A 36 -1.96 -31.71 -2.40
C LEU A 36 -3.11 -30.89 -2.98
N ALA A 37 -4.36 -31.31 -2.80
CA ALA A 37 -5.53 -30.55 -3.23
C ALA A 37 -5.60 -29.21 -2.49
N ASP A 38 -5.32 -29.20 -1.19
CA ASP A 38 -5.18 -27.98 -0.41
C ASP A 38 -4.00 -27.14 -0.93
N LEU A 39 -2.81 -27.71 -1.17
CA LEU A 39 -1.69 -26.98 -1.81
C LEU A 39 -2.10 -26.37 -3.16
N ARG A 40 -2.76 -27.11 -4.04
CA ARG A 40 -3.21 -26.61 -5.34
C ARG A 40 -4.23 -25.50 -5.20
N ALA A 41 -5.26 -25.66 -4.39
CA ALA A 41 -6.21 -24.59 -4.09
C ALA A 41 -5.51 -23.33 -3.53
N ARG A 42 -4.39 -23.50 -2.82
CA ARG A 42 -3.57 -22.40 -2.30
C ARG A 42 -2.71 -21.69 -3.34
N TYR A 43 -2.36 -22.33 -4.45
CA TYR A 43 -1.46 -21.77 -5.48
C TYR A 43 -2.14 -21.48 -6.81
N ASP A 44 -3.27 -22.12 -7.10
CA ASP A 44 -4.04 -21.99 -8.34
C ASP A 44 -5.20 -20.98 -8.20
N GLY A 45 -5.55 -20.59 -6.97
CA GLY A 45 -6.62 -19.64 -6.68
C GLY A 45 -6.17 -18.17 -6.71
N PRO A 46 -7.13 -17.23 -6.72
CA PRO A 46 -6.81 -15.81 -6.64
C PRO A 46 -6.03 -15.50 -5.36
N SER A 47 -5.06 -14.60 -5.46
CA SER A 47 -4.25 -14.15 -4.31
C SER A 47 -3.80 -12.72 -4.51
N HIS A 48 -4.21 -11.83 -3.61
CA HIS A 48 -3.79 -10.43 -3.64
C HIS A 48 -2.27 -10.29 -3.54
N GLN A 49 -1.61 -11.06 -2.66
CA GLN A 49 -0.16 -11.08 -2.56
C GLN A 49 0.52 -11.52 -3.87
N ALA A 50 -0.03 -12.53 -4.56
CA ALA A 50 0.50 -12.98 -5.85
C ALA A 50 0.33 -11.91 -6.95
N GLN A 51 -0.84 -11.27 -7.00
CA GLN A 51 -1.14 -10.18 -7.94
C GLN A 51 -0.22 -8.97 -7.73
N LEU A 52 0.01 -8.57 -6.49
CA LEU A 52 0.93 -7.48 -6.16
C LEU A 52 2.38 -7.83 -6.54
N THR A 53 2.81 -9.06 -6.24
CA THR A 53 4.15 -9.54 -6.62
C THR A 53 4.33 -9.59 -8.14
N ALA A 54 3.28 -9.97 -8.88
CA ALA A 54 3.27 -9.91 -10.34
C ALA A 54 3.37 -8.46 -10.84
N ALA A 55 2.57 -7.54 -10.30
CA ALA A 55 2.60 -6.11 -10.67
C ALA A 55 4.00 -5.49 -10.45
N TRP A 56 4.66 -5.79 -9.33
CA TRP A 56 6.03 -5.36 -9.08
C TRP A 56 7.04 -5.92 -10.10
N ARG A 57 6.87 -7.16 -10.56
CA ARG A 57 7.72 -7.76 -11.59
C ARG A 57 7.47 -7.14 -12.96
N GLU A 58 6.21 -7.00 -13.36
CA GLU A 58 5.79 -6.34 -14.60
C GLU A 58 6.38 -4.93 -14.68
N TRP A 59 6.27 -4.14 -13.60
CA TRP A 59 6.87 -2.82 -13.51
C TRP A 59 8.39 -2.84 -13.73
N ARG A 60 9.12 -3.78 -13.12
CA ARG A 60 10.58 -3.88 -13.33
C ARG A 60 10.89 -4.10 -14.81
N HIS A 61 10.11 -4.92 -15.51
CA HIS A 61 10.28 -5.17 -16.94
C HIS A 61 9.97 -3.93 -17.79
N VAL A 62 8.87 -3.21 -17.50
CA VAL A 62 8.54 -1.94 -18.19
C VAL A 62 9.70 -0.95 -18.05
N ARG A 63 10.21 -0.78 -16.83
CA ARG A 63 11.35 0.11 -16.56
C ARG A 63 12.61 -0.31 -17.31
N THR A 64 12.97 -1.59 -17.29
CA THR A 64 14.15 -2.10 -18.02
C THR A 64 14.02 -1.94 -19.53
N ALA A 65 12.80 -1.97 -20.07
CA ALA A 65 12.51 -1.73 -21.48
C ALA A 65 12.47 -0.23 -21.85
N GLY A 66 12.72 0.70 -20.91
CA GLY A 66 12.61 2.14 -21.15
C GLY A 66 11.17 2.66 -21.21
N GLY A 67 10.18 1.86 -20.82
CA GLY A 67 8.78 2.28 -20.77
C GLY A 67 8.47 3.16 -19.56
N VAL A 68 7.45 4.00 -19.70
CA VAL A 68 6.91 4.85 -18.62
C VAL A 68 5.69 4.17 -18.01
N GLU A 69 5.75 3.92 -16.71
CA GLU A 69 4.58 3.45 -15.94
C GLU A 69 3.88 4.67 -15.36
N GLU A 70 2.79 5.13 -15.99
CA GLU A 70 2.09 6.36 -15.57
C GLU A 70 1.66 6.33 -14.10
N GLY A 71 1.38 5.16 -13.51
CA GLY A 71 1.08 5.05 -12.09
C GLY A 71 2.20 5.56 -11.18
N ARG A 72 3.47 5.52 -11.62
CA ARG A 72 4.62 5.94 -10.81
C ARG A 72 4.68 7.45 -10.59
N GLN A 73 3.93 8.26 -11.35
CA GLN A 73 3.82 9.69 -11.03
C GLN A 73 3.24 9.91 -9.63
N PHE A 74 2.43 8.97 -9.13
CA PHE A 74 1.82 9.03 -7.79
C PHE A 74 2.76 8.62 -6.65
N ASP A 75 3.99 8.16 -6.96
CA ASP A 75 5.04 8.05 -5.93
C ASP A 75 5.39 9.43 -5.35
N ASN A 76 5.08 10.50 -6.09
CA ASN A 76 5.13 11.87 -5.63
C ASN A 76 3.80 12.25 -4.96
N LYS A 77 3.83 12.53 -3.65
CA LYS A 77 2.65 12.94 -2.88
C LYS A 77 1.97 14.20 -3.41
N LEU A 78 2.73 15.16 -3.96
CA LEU A 78 2.15 16.36 -4.57
C LEU A 78 1.38 16.03 -5.86
N VAL A 79 1.76 14.98 -6.60
CA VAL A 79 0.95 14.52 -7.74
C VAL A 79 -0.38 13.95 -7.25
N SER A 80 -0.40 13.25 -6.11
CA SER A 80 -1.64 12.79 -5.48
C SER A 80 -2.57 13.96 -5.13
N TYR A 81 -2.03 15.03 -4.53
CA TYR A 81 -2.81 16.24 -4.19
C TYR A 81 -3.30 17.00 -5.42
N ALA A 82 -2.45 17.18 -6.43
CA ALA A 82 -2.88 17.81 -7.68
C ALA A 82 -4.00 17.00 -8.37
N PHE A 83 -3.93 15.67 -8.31
CA PHE A 83 -4.95 14.80 -8.86
C PHE A 83 -6.25 14.91 -8.06
N ALA A 84 -6.16 14.87 -6.73
CA ALA A 84 -7.29 15.12 -5.83
C ALA A 84 -7.98 16.45 -6.15
N GLN A 85 -7.20 17.52 -6.23
CA GLN A 85 -7.67 18.87 -6.56
C GLN A 85 -8.40 18.91 -7.90
N SER A 86 -7.85 18.26 -8.93
CA SER A 86 -8.47 18.20 -10.25
C SER A 86 -9.85 17.54 -10.23
N HIS A 87 -10.10 16.65 -9.27
CA HIS A 87 -11.37 15.95 -9.05
C HIS A 87 -12.23 16.55 -7.92
N GLY A 88 -11.86 17.72 -7.38
CA GLY A 88 -12.58 18.39 -6.31
C GLY A 88 -12.50 17.68 -4.94
N VAL A 89 -11.43 16.91 -4.72
CA VAL A 89 -11.18 16.17 -3.48
C VAL A 89 -10.22 16.98 -2.60
N ALA A 90 -10.58 17.15 -1.34
CA ALA A 90 -9.78 17.88 -0.36
C ALA A 90 -8.53 17.09 0.06
N PHE A 91 -7.49 17.83 0.45
CA PHE A 91 -6.21 17.34 0.97
C PHE A 91 -5.68 18.35 2.01
N PRO A 92 -4.70 17.98 2.86
CA PRO A 92 -4.14 18.89 3.86
C PRO A 92 -3.60 20.18 3.24
N ALA A 93 -3.80 21.32 3.91
CA ALA A 93 -3.29 22.60 3.40
C ALA A 93 -1.76 22.60 3.28
N LEU A 94 -1.23 23.27 2.25
CA LEU A 94 0.21 23.28 1.95
C LEU A 94 0.85 24.61 2.35
N HIS A 95 1.98 24.56 3.05
CA HIS A 95 2.64 25.74 3.61
C HIS A 95 3.91 26.09 2.83
N GLY A 96 4.97 25.31 2.96
CA GLY A 96 6.28 25.56 2.34
C GLY A 96 6.70 24.45 1.39
N ARG A 97 7.67 24.76 0.51
CA ARG A 97 8.27 23.82 -0.44
C ARG A 97 9.73 24.16 -0.70
N TRP A 98 10.57 23.13 -0.79
CA TRP A 98 12.01 23.23 -1.02
C TRP A 98 12.48 22.14 -1.99
N GLU A 99 13.46 22.48 -2.83
CA GLU A 99 14.11 21.49 -3.73
C GLU A 99 15.36 20.86 -3.08
N SER A 100 15.92 21.50 -2.06
CA SER A 100 17.05 20.99 -1.28
C SER A 100 16.75 20.97 0.22
N LEU A 101 17.29 19.98 0.93
CA LEU A 101 17.23 19.92 2.40
C LEU A 101 18.09 21.01 3.06
N ASP A 102 19.05 21.57 2.32
CA ASP A 102 19.93 22.62 2.84
C ASP A 102 19.22 23.98 2.89
N ASP A 103 18.11 24.13 2.17
CA ASP A 103 17.27 25.33 2.18
C ASP A 103 16.23 25.31 3.32
N VAL A 104 16.14 24.20 4.07
CA VAL A 104 15.20 24.04 5.18
C VAL A 104 15.85 24.53 6.47
N ASP A 105 15.40 25.67 6.99
CA ASP A 105 15.79 26.18 8.30
C ASP A 105 14.95 25.50 9.41
N PRO A 106 15.57 24.68 10.29
CA PRO A 106 14.84 23.98 11.35
C PRO A 106 14.28 24.92 12.43
N VAL A 107 14.92 26.07 12.68
CA VAL A 107 14.46 27.05 13.68
C VAL A 107 13.24 27.80 13.13
N ALA A 108 13.31 28.24 11.88
CA ALA A 108 12.18 28.89 11.23
C ALA A 108 10.98 27.94 11.11
N LEU A 109 11.22 26.66 10.80
CA LEU A 109 10.17 25.66 10.71
C LEU A 109 9.51 25.36 12.07
N ALA A 110 10.31 25.26 13.14
CA ALA A 110 9.81 25.08 14.50
C ALA A 110 8.99 26.28 15.00
N ALA A 111 9.36 27.49 14.58
CA ALA A 111 8.69 28.74 14.96
C ALA A 111 7.46 29.08 14.09
N ALA A 112 7.11 28.24 13.11
CA ALA A 112 5.97 28.49 12.24
C ALA A 112 4.67 28.60 13.08
N PRO A 113 3.79 29.58 12.78
CA PRO A 113 2.58 29.83 13.57
C PRO A 113 1.59 28.67 13.55
N GLU A 114 1.66 27.81 12.53
CA GLU A 114 0.86 26.60 12.41
C GLU A 114 1.76 25.38 12.51
N SER A 115 1.35 24.39 13.31
CA SER A 115 2.06 23.13 13.39
C SER A 115 1.95 22.41 12.04
N ALA A 116 3.09 22.01 11.49
CA ALA A 116 3.16 21.37 10.20
C ALA A 116 3.84 20.00 10.27
N PHE A 117 3.55 19.13 9.32
CA PHE A 117 4.41 17.99 9.01
C PHE A 117 5.38 18.40 7.91
N LEU A 118 6.67 18.18 8.10
CA LEU A 118 7.64 18.23 6.99
C LEU A 118 7.68 16.86 6.32
N LYS A 119 7.48 16.83 5.00
CA LYS A 119 7.41 15.62 4.19
C LYS A 119 8.33 15.68 2.99
N ALA A 120 8.90 14.55 2.60
CA ALA A 120 9.43 14.36 1.27
C ALA A 120 8.31 13.94 0.31
N ALA A 121 8.24 14.57 -0.87
CA ALA A 121 7.27 14.22 -1.90
C ALA A 121 7.40 12.77 -2.32
N HIS A 122 8.64 12.29 -2.46
CA HIS A 122 8.94 10.88 -2.66
C HIS A 122 9.44 10.26 -1.36
N GLY A 123 8.84 9.16 -0.95
CA GLY A 123 9.21 8.45 0.29
C GLY A 123 8.13 7.45 0.69
N ALA A 124 8.51 6.40 1.42
CA ALA A 124 7.61 5.32 1.80
C ALA A 124 7.74 4.95 3.28
N ALA A 125 6.68 4.36 3.84
CA ALA A 125 6.66 3.81 5.21
C ALA A 125 7.05 4.82 6.30
N ALA A 126 6.55 6.06 6.19
CA ALA A 126 6.88 7.20 7.05
C ALA A 126 8.36 7.64 7.03
N LEU A 127 9.21 7.03 6.20
CA LEU A 127 10.51 7.58 5.86
C LEU A 127 10.27 8.84 5.03
N GLY A 128 10.83 9.96 5.49
CA GLY A 128 10.51 11.25 4.88
C GLY A 128 9.32 11.96 5.53
N VAL A 129 8.95 11.68 6.79
CA VAL A 129 8.00 12.50 7.57
C VAL A 129 8.64 12.97 8.89
N VAL A 130 8.50 14.26 9.21
CA VAL A 130 8.87 14.87 10.51
C VAL A 130 7.64 15.53 11.11
N ALA A 131 7.35 15.17 12.36
CA ALA A 131 6.13 15.49 13.08
C ALA A 131 6.44 16.09 14.45
N THR A 132 7.25 17.15 14.48
CA THR A 132 7.68 17.80 15.72
C THR A 132 7.81 19.30 15.51
N ASP A 133 7.62 20.05 16.58
CA ASP A 133 7.79 21.50 16.62
C ASP A 133 9.12 21.85 17.35
N ASP A 134 9.97 20.85 17.62
CA ASP A 134 11.29 21.00 18.22
C ASP A 134 12.38 21.15 17.15
N ALA A 135 13.08 22.28 17.16
CA ALA A 135 14.11 22.59 16.16
C ALA A 135 15.28 21.59 16.15
N ALA A 136 15.67 21.05 17.31
CA ALA A 136 16.77 20.09 17.39
C ALA A 136 16.36 18.71 16.82
N GLU A 137 15.12 18.28 17.08
CA GLU A 137 14.57 17.07 16.47
C GLU A 137 14.41 17.22 14.95
N ILE A 138 13.96 18.38 14.47
CA ILE A 138 13.89 18.69 13.02
C ILE A 138 15.29 18.62 12.42
N ALA A 139 16.28 19.30 13.01
CA ALA A 139 17.66 19.30 12.52
C ALA A 139 18.25 17.87 12.45
N SER A 140 18.00 17.06 13.48
CA SER A 140 18.39 15.65 13.53
C SER A 140 17.71 14.83 12.42
N ALA A 141 16.42 15.06 12.17
CA ALA A 141 15.71 14.41 11.08
C ALA A 141 16.26 14.81 9.70
N LEU A 142 16.51 16.10 9.47
CA LEU A 142 17.12 16.60 8.23
C LEU A 142 18.51 15.99 7.98
N SER A 143 19.33 15.85 9.03
CA SER A 143 20.63 15.17 8.94
C SER A 143 20.48 13.71 8.48
N ARG A 144 19.54 12.95 9.06
CA ARG A 144 19.22 11.58 8.61
C ARG A 144 18.73 11.54 7.17
N TRP A 145 17.88 12.51 6.79
CA TRP A 145 17.33 12.61 5.44
C TRP A 145 18.38 12.89 4.39
N ARG A 146 19.42 13.67 4.70
CA ARG A 146 20.57 13.87 3.79
C ARG A 146 21.27 12.55 3.44
N THR A 147 21.28 11.58 4.34
CA THR A 147 21.78 10.23 4.05
C THR A 147 20.82 9.43 3.18
N LEU A 148 19.51 9.52 3.46
CA LEU A 148 18.46 8.79 2.71
C LEU A 148 18.22 9.36 1.30
N ALA A 149 18.50 10.64 1.09
CA ALA A 149 18.38 11.35 -0.19
C ALA A 149 19.59 11.10 -1.11
N ARG A 150 20.66 10.46 -0.63
CA ARG A 150 21.81 10.08 -1.46
C ARG A 150 21.54 8.76 -2.17
N PRO A 151 21.85 8.64 -3.47
CA PRO A 151 21.99 7.35 -4.11
C PRO A 151 23.05 6.55 -3.36
N THR A 152 22.77 5.32 -2.96
CA THR A 152 23.79 4.49 -2.30
C THR A 152 24.72 3.96 -3.40
N GLU A 153 26.03 4.25 -3.33
CA GLU A 153 27.02 3.82 -4.34
C GLU A 153 27.02 2.30 -4.60
N LEU A 154 26.53 1.50 -3.64
CA LEU A 154 26.43 0.04 -3.73
C LEU A 154 25.13 -0.49 -4.36
N ARG A 155 24.10 0.34 -4.58
CA ARG A 155 22.82 -0.08 -5.17
C ARG A 155 22.49 0.85 -6.32
N LEU A 156 22.25 0.29 -7.50
CA LEU A 156 21.62 0.99 -8.64
C LEU A 156 20.15 1.39 -8.34
N ASP A 157 19.76 1.47 -7.07
CA ASP A 157 18.42 1.78 -6.59
C ASP A 157 18.29 3.30 -6.40
N PRO A 158 17.12 3.89 -6.74
CA PRO A 158 16.86 5.31 -6.50
C PRO A 158 16.91 5.65 -5.00
N PRO A 159 17.12 6.93 -4.64
CA PRO A 159 17.15 7.35 -3.24
C PRO A 159 15.84 7.01 -2.52
N VAL A 160 15.92 6.77 -1.21
CA VAL A 160 14.78 6.35 -0.38
C VAL A 160 13.74 7.46 -0.25
N ILE A 161 14.21 8.71 -0.23
CA ILE A 161 13.40 9.90 -0.28
C ILE A 161 13.95 10.84 -1.35
N ALA A 162 13.10 11.69 -1.94
CA ALA A 162 13.53 12.64 -2.96
C ALA A 162 12.71 13.94 -2.91
N PRO A 163 13.28 15.06 -3.40
CA PRO A 163 12.56 16.32 -3.50
C PRO A 163 11.36 16.24 -4.45
N PRO A 164 10.44 17.23 -4.42
CA PRO A 164 10.45 18.36 -3.49
C PRO A 164 10.18 17.94 -2.03
N TYR A 165 10.71 18.69 -1.08
CA TYR A 165 10.33 18.62 0.33
C TYR A 165 9.28 19.68 0.59
N PHE A 166 8.30 19.40 1.43
CA PHE A 166 7.19 20.32 1.63
C PHE A 166 6.61 20.20 3.02
N THR A 167 5.90 21.23 3.45
CA THR A 167 5.14 21.21 4.70
C THR A 167 3.65 21.27 4.43
N GLU A 168 2.90 20.52 5.24
CA GLU A 168 1.44 20.51 5.21
C GLU A 168 0.86 20.63 6.62
N GLU A 169 -0.43 20.96 6.67
CA GLU A 169 -1.23 21.07 7.88
C GLU A 169 -1.05 19.83 8.78
N ARG A 170 -0.67 20.04 10.05
CA ARG A 170 -0.69 18.95 11.03
C ARG A 170 -2.12 18.72 11.52
N LEU A 171 -2.75 17.69 10.98
CA LEU A 171 -4.09 17.25 11.38
C LEU A 171 -4.09 16.80 12.85
N ARG A 172 -4.92 17.44 13.68
CA ARG A 172 -5.15 17.09 15.09
C ARG A 172 -6.66 17.12 15.35
N PRO A 173 -7.38 15.99 15.21
CA PRO A 173 -8.79 15.97 15.54
C PRO A 173 -8.96 16.21 17.05
N GLU A 174 -9.97 16.98 17.44
CA GLU A 174 -10.18 17.35 18.85
C GLU A 174 -10.48 16.12 19.70
N GLY A 175 -9.54 15.72 20.57
CA GLY A 175 -9.74 14.61 21.52
C GLY A 175 -9.86 13.21 20.89
N GLU A 176 -9.83 13.10 19.55
CA GLU A 176 -9.90 11.83 18.84
C GLU A 176 -8.53 11.38 18.34
N LEU A 177 -8.38 10.07 18.12
CA LEU A 177 -7.21 9.51 17.47
C LEU A 177 -7.31 9.72 15.96
N LEU A 178 -6.33 10.41 15.36
CA LEU A 178 -6.24 10.49 13.90
C LEU A 178 -5.94 9.10 13.34
N LEU A 179 -6.91 8.53 12.61
CA LEU A 179 -6.75 7.26 11.93
C LEU A 179 -6.11 7.46 10.54
N ASP A 180 -5.15 6.60 10.21
CA ASP A 180 -4.66 6.42 8.85
C ASP A 180 -5.60 5.42 8.15
N ILE A 181 -6.46 5.93 7.26
CA ILE A 181 -7.54 5.18 6.62
C ILE A 181 -7.08 4.74 5.23
N LYS A 182 -6.89 3.44 5.03
CA LYS A 182 -6.39 2.88 3.76
C LYS A 182 -7.50 2.16 3.01
N VAL A 183 -7.93 2.74 1.90
CA VAL A 183 -9.00 2.20 1.04
C VAL A 183 -8.38 1.39 -0.09
N PHE A 184 -8.83 0.14 -0.25
CA PHE A 184 -8.36 -0.75 -1.32
C PHE A 184 -9.41 -0.74 -2.42
N ALA A 185 -9.08 -0.06 -3.52
CA ALA A 185 -9.97 0.12 -4.66
C ALA A 185 -9.49 -0.69 -5.88
N PHE A 186 -10.44 -1.27 -6.60
CA PHE A 186 -10.27 -2.21 -7.69
C PHE A 186 -11.10 -1.76 -8.89
N TYR A 187 -10.61 -0.71 -9.58
CA TYR A 187 -11.24 -0.15 -10.78
C TYR A 187 -12.74 0.11 -10.61
N GLY A 188 -13.07 1.07 -9.75
CA GLY A 188 -14.43 1.49 -9.43
C GLY A 188 -15.11 0.71 -8.32
N GLU A 189 -14.52 -0.36 -7.79
CA GLU A 189 -15.04 -1.10 -6.63
C GLU A 189 -14.14 -0.93 -5.42
N VAL A 190 -14.69 -0.84 -4.20
CA VAL A 190 -13.92 -0.83 -2.96
C VAL A 190 -14.18 -2.14 -2.22
N ALA A 191 -13.12 -2.89 -1.92
CA ALA A 191 -13.25 -4.20 -1.28
C ALA A 191 -13.05 -4.15 0.25
N GLN A 192 -12.22 -3.23 0.73
CA GLN A 192 -11.98 -3.02 2.16
C GLN A 192 -11.52 -1.60 2.47
N VAL A 193 -11.72 -1.21 3.72
CA VAL A 193 -11.18 -0.02 4.37
C VAL A 193 -10.40 -0.46 5.61
N LEU A 194 -9.08 -0.32 5.58
CA LEU A 194 -8.22 -0.62 6.70
C LEU A 194 -8.01 0.65 7.54
N LEU A 195 -8.45 0.62 8.79
CA LEU A 195 -8.17 1.65 9.77
C LEU A 195 -6.86 1.31 10.48
N LEU A 196 -5.95 2.26 10.55
CA LEU A 196 -4.71 2.15 11.29
C LEU A 196 -4.60 3.27 12.32
N ALA A 197 -4.65 2.88 13.57
CA ALA A 197 -4.29 3.71 14.71
C ALA A 197 -2.77 3.72 14.88
N VAL A 198 -2.16 4.90 14.82
CA VAL A 198 -0.72 5.10 15.04
C VAL A 198 -0.52 6.06 16.22
N PRO A 199 -0.50 5.55 17.47
CA PRO A 199 -0.32 6.40 18.64
C PRO A 199 1.03 7.12 18.66
N ASP A 200 2.08 6.45 18.15
CA ASP A 200 3.41 7.03 17.95
C ASP A 200 3.98 6.56 16.60
N TYR A 201 4.28 7.52 15.71
CA TYR A 201 4.90 7.23 14.41
C TYR A 201 6.33 6.67 14.54
N ARG A 202 6.98 6.85 15.69
CA ARG A 202 8.32 6.34 16.01
C ARG A 202 8.27 4.92 16.57
N ASP A 203 7.18 4.56 17.26
CA ASP A 203 6.96 3.23 17.83
C ASP A 203 5.69 2.57 17.26
N ARG A 204 5.90 1.71 16.27
CA ARG A 204 4.83 0.98 15.61
C ARG A 204 4.33 -0.23 16.40
N SER A 205 4.92 -0.56 17.55
CA SER A 205 4.53 -1.72 18.37
C SER A 205 3.13 -1.53 18.98
N ALA A 206 2.73 -0.29 19.21
CA ALA A 206 1.41 0.08 19.74
C ALA A 206 0.33 0.21 18.65
N ASN A 207 0.67 0.01 17.38
CA ASN A 207 -0.29 0.16 16.29
C ASN A 207 -1.45 -0.82 16.44
N ARG A 208 -2.67 -0.31 16.22
CA ARG A 208 -3.90 -1.10 16.20
C ARG A 208 -4.56 -1.00 14.84
N MET A 209 -5.19 -2.09 14.40
CA MET A 209 -5.86 -2.13 13.11
C MET A 209 -7.31 -2.60 13.23
N ARG A 210 -8.16 -2.08 12.36
CA ARG A 210 -9.51 -2.60 12.12
C ARG A 210 -9.74 -2.66 10.62
N VAL A 211 -10.45 -3.69 10.14
CA VAL A 211 -10.76 -3.82 8.71
C VAL A 211 -12.25 -3.80 8.52
N LEU A 212 -12.72 -2.86 7.72
CA LEU A 212 -14.13 -2.65 7.41
C LEU A 212 -14.41 -2.97 5.94
N GLY A 213 -15.66 -3.31 5.65
CA GLY A 213 -16.25 -3.23 4.33
C GLY A 213 -16.53 -1.79 3.91
N PRO A 214 -16.87 -1.55 2.62
CA PRO A 214 -17.21 -0.22 2.11
C PRO A 214 -18.47 0.38 2.76
N ASP A 215 -19.31 -0.43 3.39
CA ASP A 215 -20.50 -0.06 4.14
C ASP A 215 -20.26 0.13 5.65
N GLY A 216 -19.01 -0.07 6.10
CA GLY A 216 -18.63 0.01 7.52
C GLY A 216 -18.81 -1.30 8.28
N ALA A 217 -19.21 -2.40 7.63
CA ALA A 217 -19.30 -3.70 8.28
C ALA A 217 -17.91 -4.19 8.71
N ASP A 218 -17.79 -4.71 9.93
CA ASP A 218 -16.52 -5.27 10.42
C ASP A 218 -16.19 -6.59 9.70
N LEU A 219 -15.03 -6.67 9.07
CA LEU A 219 -14.58 -7.88 8.37
C LEU A 219 -13.84 -8.85 9.31
N GLY A 220 -13.63 -8.46 10.57
CA GLY A 220 -13.01 -9.27 11.60
C GLY A 220 -11.48 -9.31 11.49
N PRO A 221 -10.84 -10.30 12.16
CA PRO A 221 -9.39 -10.36 12.28
C PRO A 221 -8.73 -10.94 11.02
N VAL A 222 -8.82 -10.21 9.91
CA VAL A 222 -8.33 -10.65 8.60
C VAL A 222 -6.86 -10.31 8.36
N VAL A 223 -6.27 -9.38 9.12
CA VAL A 223 -4.84 -9.03 9.06
C VAL A 223 -4.06 -9.85 10.08
N THR A 224 -2.87 -10.30 9.70
CA THR A 224 -1.98 -11.16 10.52
C THR A 224 -0.69 -10.46 10.97
N THR A 225 -0.47 -9.20 10.56
CA THR A 225 0.77 -8.45 10.82
C THR A 225 0.72 -7.47 11.98
N ALA A 226 -0.46 -7.19 12.55
CA ALA A 226 -0.62 -6.27 13.66
C ALA A 226 -1.84 -6.66 14.52
N PRO A 227 -1.90 -6.21 15.79
CA PRO A 227 -3.06 -6.41 16.64
C PRO A 227 -4.34 -5.82 16.03
N ILE A 228 -5.42 -6.60 16.08
CA ILE A 228 -6.76 -6.16 15.67
C ILE A 228 -7.47 -5.55 16.87
N ASP A 229 -8.10 -4.41 16.65
CA ASP A 229 -8.88 -3.68 17.64
C ASP A 229 -10.26 -3.33 17.05
N PRO A 230 -11.30 -4.09 17.41
CA PRO A 230 -12.65 -3.88 16.87
C PRO A 230 -13.31 -2.60 17.38
N ASP A 231 -12.73 -1.95 18.40
CA ASP A 231 -13.30 -0.75 19.01
C ASP A 231 -12.82 0.54 18.34
N LEU A 232 -11.87 0.46 17.37
CA LEU A 232 -11.51 1.61 16.56
C LEU A 232 -12.75 2.18 15.85
N PRO A 233 -13.04 3.48 15.97
CA PRO A 233 -14.28 4.06 15.48
C PRO A 233 -14.36 3.99 13.96
N VAL A 234 -15.56 3.77 13.44
CA VAL A 234 -15.82 3.92 12.01
C VAL A 234 -15.68 5.41 11.64
N PRO A 235 -14.93 5.77 10.58
CA PRO A 235 -14.79 7.17 10.17
C PRO A 235 -16.14 7.84 9.94
N ARG A 236 -16.32 9.06 10.44
CA ARG A 236 -17.54 9.86 10.28
C ARG A 236 -17.88 10.08 8.81
N HIS A 237 -16.86 10.24 7.97
CA HIS A 237 -16.98 10.48 6.53
C HIS A 237 -16.76 9.22 5.69
N LEU A 238 -16.96 8.00 6.24
CA LEU A 238 -16.70 6.75 5.53
C LEU A 238 -17.38 6.67 4.16
N ALA A 239 -18.67 7.03 4.06
CA ALA A 239 -19.42 6.96 2.81
C ALA A 239 -18.81 7.87 1.72
N GLU A 240 -18.40 9.08 2.10
CA GLU A 240 -17.72 10.02 1.21
C GLU A 240 -16.35 9.49 0.77
N ILE A 241 -15.55 9.00 1.72
CA ILE A 241 -14.23 8.40 1.47
C ILE A 241 -14.35 7.25 0.45
N VAL A 242 -15.34 6.38 0.62
CA VAL A 242 -15.58 5.24 -0.27
C VAL A 242 -16.03 5.72 -1.66
N ASP A 243 -16.94 6.69 -1.76
CA ASP A 243 -17.35 7.25 -3.06
C ASP A 243 -16.18 7.88 -3.81
N VAL A 244 -15.39 8.71 -3.11
CA VAL A 244 -14.18 9.35 -3.66
C VAL A 244 -13.21 8.28 -4.15
N ALA A 245 -12.92 7.27 -3.35
CA ALA A 245 -12.03 6.17 -3.71
C ALA A 245 -12.51 5.42 -4.97
N ARG A 246 -13.82 5.16 -5.09
CA ARG A 246 -14.41 4.55 -6.30
C ARG A 246 -14.15 5.41 -7.53
N ARG A 247 -14.48 6.70 -7.47
CA ARG A 247 -14.30 7.65 -8.58
C ARG A 247 -12.84 7.80 -9.00
N LEU A 248 -11.95 8.05 -8.03
CA LEU A 248 -10.52 8.20 -8.29
C LEU A 248 -9.90 6.92 -8.86
N SER A 249 -10.30 5.74 -8.38
CA SER A 249 -9.77 4.47 -8.90
C SER A 249 -10.14 4.20 -10.37
N LEU A 250 -11.32 4.65 -10.83
CA LEU A 250 -11.69 4.61 -12.24
C LEU A 250 -10.83 5.57 -13.06
N ALA A 251 -10.63 6.80 -12.56
CA ALA A 251 -9.82 7.81 -13.23
C ALA A 251 -8.33 7.42 -13.32
N LEU A 252 -7.81 6.67 -12.34
CA LEU A 252 -6.44 6.16 -12.34
C LEU A 252 -6.20 5.03 -13.35
N ARG A 253 -7.26 4.37 -13.85
CA ARG A 253 -7.19 3.26 -14.81
C ARG A 253 -6.22 2.15 -14.39
N ARG A 254 -6.37 1.65 -13.15
CA ARG A 254 -5.56 0.55 -12.62
C ARG A 254 -6.43 -0.56 -12.07
N PRO A 255 -5.99 -1.83 -12.17
CA PRO A 255 -6.73 -2.96 -11.61
C PRO A 255 -6.80 -2.88 -10.08
N PHE A 256 -5.83 -2.20 -9.46
CA PHE A 256 -5.80 -1.95 -8.04
C PHE A 256 -5.09 -0.62 -7.76
N VAL A 257 -5.58 0.07 -6.75
CA VAL A 257 -4.88 1.18 -6.10
C VAL A 257 -5.28 1.24 -4.62
N ARG A 258 -4.31 1.57 -3.78
CA ARG A 258 -4.60 1.96 -2.40
C ARG A 258 -4.68 3.47 -2.32
N LEU A 259 -5.76 3.99 -1.75
CA LEU A 259 -5.93 5.41 -1.46
C LEU A 259 -5.93 5.61 0.05
N ASP A 260 -5.02 6.44 0.54
CA ASP A 260 -4.86 6.73 1.96
C ASP A 260 -5.56 8.06 2.27
N PHE A 261 -6.40 8.06 3.30
CA PHE A 261 -7.22 9.19 3.74
C PHE A 261 -7.01 9.48 5.23
N TYR A 262 -7.42 10.68 5.61
CA TYR A 262 -7.61 11.11 6.98
C TYR A 262 -9.05 11.56 7.16
N ASP A 263 -9.61 11.32 8.33
CA ASP A 263 -10.88 11.91 8.76
C ASP A 263 -10.58 12.77 10.00
N THR A 264 -10.82 14.08 9.89
CA THR A 264 -10.57 15.01 11.00
C THR A 264 -11.81 15.23 11.88
N GLY A 265 -12.90 14.50 11.63
CA GLY A 265 -14.20 14.76 12.23
C GLY A 265 -15.01 15.82 11.50
N ASP A 266 -14.38 16.80 10.87
CA ASP A 266 -15.06 17.85 10.08
C ASP A 266 -14.98 17.63 8.57
N ARG A 267 -13.96 16.90 8.10
CA ARG A 267 -13.75 16.65 6.67
C ARG A 267 -12.90 15.40 6.44
N ALA A 268 -13.15 14.74 5.32
CA ALA A 268 -12.27 13.73 4.75
C ALA A 268 -11.18 14.38 3.89
N LEU A 269 -9.93 13.94 4.04
CA LEU A 269 -8.78 14.46 3.30
C LEU A 269 -8.03 13.31 2.65
N LEU A 270 -7.70 13.43 1.37
CA LEU A 270 -6.77 12.51 0.71
C LEU A 270 -5.35 12.78 1.20
N GLY A 271 -4.66 11.75 1.68
CA GLY A 271 -3.26 11.82 2.09
C GLY A 271 -2.28 11.31 1.03
N GLU A 272 -2.57 10.17 0.40
CA GLU A 272 -1.67 9.58 -0.61
C GLU A 272 -2.44 8.67 -1.58
N ILE A 273 -1.98 8.58 -2.82
CA ILE A 273 -2.36 7.52 -3.76
C ILE A 273 -1.17 6.58 -3.93
N THR A 274 -1.36 5.30 -3.64
CA THR A 274 -0.31 4.28 -3.75
C THR A 274 -0.73 3.19 -4.75
N PRO A 275 -0.39 3.30 -6.05
CA PRO A 275 -0.79 2.30 -7.07
C PRO A 275 -0.16 0.92 -6.87
N MET A 276 1.06 0.88 -6.35
CA MET A 276 1.78 -0.37 -6.04
C MET A 276 2.39 -0.28 -4.64
N PRO A 277 1.65 -0.65 -3.59
CA PRO A 277 2.18 -0.64 -2.23
C PRO A 277 3.32 -1.66 -2.10
N GLY A 278 4.45 -1.23 -1.52
CA GLY A 278 5.61 -2.10 -1.31
C GLY A 278 5.46 -3.04 -0.10
N ASN A 279 4.85 -2.54 0.98
CA ASN A 279 4.52 -3.32 2.18
C ASN A 279 3.00 -3.38 2.33
N VAL A 280 2.40 -4.46 1.83
CA VAL A 280 1.00 -4.77 2.20
C VAL A 280 0.99 -5.60 3.47
N ASN A 281 -0.04 -5.37 4.28
CA ASN A 281 -0.35 -6.26 5.40
C ASN A 281 -0.50 -7.69 4.87
N ARG A 282 -0.12 -8.68 5.69
CA ARG A 282 -0.42 -10.08 5.37
C ARG A 282 -1.81 -10.40 5.86
N TYR A 283 -2.59 -11.03 5.01
CA TYR A 283 -3.96 -11.39 5.32
C TYR A 283 -4.08 -12.88 5.59
N VAL A 284 -5.12 -13.26 6.34
CA VAL A 284 -5.57 -14.64 6.39
C VAL A 284 -5.95 -15.11 4.98
N ARG A 285 -5.79 -16.40 4.70
CA ARG A 285 -5.94 -16.96 3.35
C ARG A 285 -7.25 -16.56 2.67
N ALA A 286 -8.37 -16.69 3.35
CA ALA A 286 -9.68 -16.39 2.78
C ALA A 286 -9.77 -14.92 2.33
N HIS A 287 -9.17 -14.00 3.10
CA HIS A 287 -9.20 -12.58 2.78
C HIS A 287 -8.19 -12.19 1.69
N ASP A 288 -7.01 -12.83 1.67
CA ASP A 288 -6.06 -12.68 0.54
C ASP A 288 -6.69 -13.15 -0.78
N ALA A 289 -7.44 -14.25 -0.76
CA ALA A 289 -8.16 -14.75 -1.92
C ALA A 289 -9.31 -13.82 -2.34
N PHE A 290 -10.08 -13.32 -1.37
CA PHE A 290 -11.13 -12.32 -1.59
C PHE A 290 -10.59 -11.06 -2.29
N LEU A 291 -9.48 -10.50 -1.81
CA LEU A 291 -8.83 -9.34 -2.44
C LEU A 291 -8.22 -9.69 -3.81
N GLY A 292 -7.68 -10.91 -3.96
CA GLY A 292 -7.16 -11.41 -5.24
C GLY A 292 -8.26 -11.50 -6.31
N GLU A 293 -9.44 -11.97 -5.92
CA GLU A 293 -10.58 -12.10 -6.84
C GLU A 293 -11.07 -10.72 -7.32
N HIS A 294 -11.10 -9.73 -6.42
CA HIS A 294 -11.39 -8.34 -6.78
C HIS A 294 -10.37 -7.80 -7.79
N TRP A 295 -9.08 -8.09 -7.59
CA TRP A 295 -8.02 -7.69 -8.52
C TRP A 295 -8.22 -8.31 -9.91
N GLU A 296 -8.47 -9.62 -9.97
CA GLU A 296 -8.64 -10.35 -11.23
C GLU A 296 -9.88 -9.88 -12.00
N ARG A 297 -11.02 -9.71 -11.31
CA ARG A 297 -12.25 -9.18 -11.92
C ARG A 297 -12.04 -7.76 -12.43
N SER A 298 -11.41 -6.90 -11.62
CA SER A 298 -11.06 -5.53 -11.99
C SER A 298 -10.17 -5.47 -13.23
N ARG A 299 -9.11 -6.31 -13.29
CA ARG A 299 -8.25 -6.45 -14.47
C ARG A 299 -9.04 -6.90 -15.69
N GLY A 300 -9.98 -7.83 -15.53
CA GLY A 300 -10.89 -8.30 -16.58
C GLY A 300 -11.77 -7.17 -17.14
N ARG A 301 -12.45 -6.42 -16.25
CA ARG A 301 -13.27 -5.25 -16.63
C ARG A 301 -12.45 -4.20 -17.36
N MET A 302 -11.29 -3.82 -16.81
CA MET A 302 -10.41 -2.82 -17.42
C MET A 302 -9.95 -3.25 -18.82
N ARG A 303 -9.59 -4.53 -19.02
CA ARG A 303 -9.22 -5.05 -20.35
C ARG A 303 -10.38 -5.00 -21.33
N ALA A 304 -11.59 -5.31 -20.87
CA ALA A 304 -12.79 -5.22 -21.71
C ALA A 304 -13.06 -3.78 -22.13
N ASP A 305 -12.95 -2.81 -21.21
CA ASP A 305 -13.13 -1.40 -21.52
C ASP A 305 -12.09 -0.89 -22.53
N VAL A 306 -10.81 -1.24 -22.34
CA VAL A 306 -9.73 -0.88 -23.27
C VAL A 306 -9.97 -1.49 -24.65
N ALA A 307 -10.41 -2.75 -24.73
CA ALA A 307 -10.80 -3.37 -25.99
C ALA A 307 -12.01 -2.70 -26.65
N ALA A 308 -12.89 -2.09 -25.85
CA ALA A 308 -14.01 -1.27 -26.31
C ALA A 308 -13.62 0.19 -26.66
N GLY A 309 -12.33 0.54 -26.61
CA GLY A 309 -11.82 1.85 -27.03
C GLY A 309 -11.53 2.83 -25.89
N LEU A 310 -11.60 2.39 -24.62
CA LEU A 310 -11.18 3.22 -23.50
C LEU A 310 -9.67 3.49 -23.55
N ASP A 311 -9.30 4.77 -23.38
CA ASP A 311 -7.91 5.16 -23.16
C ASP A 311 -7.42 4.65 -21.78
N PRO A 312 -6.36 3.83 -21.71
CA PRO A 312 -5.85 3.28 -20.45
C PRO A 312 -5.07 4.31 -19.61
N ARG A 313 -4.89 5.53 -20.09
CA ARG A 313 -4.14 6.59 -19.39
C ARG A 313 -4.92 7.20 -18.23
N VAL A 314 -4.18 7.77 -17.29
CA VAL A 314 -4.75 8.48 -16.13
C VAL A 314 -5.60 9.67 -16.60
N VAL A 315 -6.83 9.75 -16.09
CA VAL A 315 -7.78 10.82 -16.39
C VAL A 315 -7.78 11.85 -15.27
N TRP A 316 -7.20 13.01 -15.53
CA TRP A 316 -7.28 14.18 -14.66
C TRP A 316 -8.67 14.79 -14.70
N GLY A 317 -9.15 15.30 -13.56
CA GLY A 317 -10.44 15.99 -13.50
C GLY A 317 -10.39 17.41 -14.09
N PRO A 318 -11.54 18.10 -14.15
CA PRO A 318 -11.65 19.43 -14.76
C PRO A 318 -11.08 20.56 -13.90
N GLY A 319 -10.77 20.31 -12.62
CA GLY A 319 -10.22 21.29 -11.69
C GLY A 319 -8.74 21.61 -11.96
N PRO A 320 -8.20 22.62 -11.26
CA PRO A 320 -6.79 23.01 -11.40
C PRO A 320 -5.86 21.89 -10.95
N ARG A 321 -4.69 21.79 -11.60
CA ARG A 321 -3.60 20.87 -11.23
C ARG A 321 -2.45 21.57 -10.51
N GLU A 322 -2.45 22.89 -10.50
CA GLU A 322 -1.46 23.70 -9.79
C GLU A 322 -1.79 23.74 -8.31
N LEU A 323 -0.82 23.36 -7.49
CA LEU A 323 -0.92 23.42 -6.04
C LEU A 323 -0.37 24.74 -5.55
N VAL A 324 -1.17 25.44 -4.75
CA VAL A 324 -0.80 26.69 -4.10
C VAL A 324 -0.20 26.37 -2.73
N PHE A 325 0.94 26.98 -2.45
CA PHE A 325 1.60 26.94 -1.15
C PHE A 325 1.47 28.33 -0.53
N ARG A 326 1.29 28.40 0.80
CA ARG A 326 1.22 29.69 1.50
C ARG A 326 2.53 30.48 1.42
N ASP A 327 3.65 29.79 1.61
CA ASP A 327 4.98 30.36 1.84
C ASP A 327 5.97 30.00 0.71
N ALA A 328 5.47 29.52 -0.44
CA ALA A 328 6.29 29.13 -1.58
C ALA A 328 5.59 29.36 -2.93
N SER A 329 6.35 29.39 -4.02
CA SER A 329 5.77 29.48 -5.37
C SER A 329 4.92 28.23 -5.68
N PRO A 330 3.82 28.40 -6.43
CA PRO A 330 2.97 27.28 -6.83
C PRO A 330 3.77 26.16 -7.50
N TRP A 331 3.26 24.94 -7.36
CA TRP A 331 3.86 23.75 -7.95
C TRP A 331 2.87 23.12 -8.93
N ARG A 332 3.38 22.59 -10.04
CA ARG A 332 2.58 21.82 -10.99
C ARG A 332 3.22 20.44 -11.15
N PRO A 333 2.41 19.37 -11.29
CA PRO A 333 2.91 18.10 -11.78
C PRO A 333 3.71 18.36 -13.05
N GLY A 334 4.96 17.86 -13.09
CA GLY A 334 5.69 17.84 -14.35
C GLY A 334 4.84 17.11 -15.38
N GLU A 335 4.84 17.56 -16.63
CA GLU A 335 4.44 16.67 -17.71
C GLU A 335 5.31 15.44 -17.56
N LEU A 336 4.72 14.23 -17.50
CA LEU A 336 5.51 13.02 -17.65
C LEU A 336 6.26 13.21 -18.95
N ALA A 337 7.56 13.49 -18.84
CA ALA A 337 8.40 13.65 -20.01
C ALA A 337 8.40 12.28 -20.66
N HIS A 338 7.56 12.10 -21.68
CA HIS A 338 7.60 10.99 -22.59
C HIS A 338 8.95 11.13 -23.34
N ARG A 339 10.03 10.69 -22.70
CA ARG A 339 11.34 10.52 -23.33
C ARG A 339 11.61 9.03 -23.48
#